data_AF-A0A6N7L6U7-F1
#
_entry.id   AF-A0A6N7L6U7-F1
#
_cell.length_a   1.000
_cell.length_b   1.000
_cell.length_c   1.000
_cell.angle_alpha   90.00
_cell.angle_beta   90.00
_cell.angle_gamma   90.00
#
_symmetry.space_group_name_H-M   'P 1'
#
loop_
_entity.id
_entity.type
_entity.pdbx_description
1 polymer ?
#
loop_
_entity_poly.entity_id
_entity_poly.type
_entity_poly.pdbx_seq_one_letter_code
_entity_poly.pdbx_strand_id
1 'polypeptide(L)'
;MQSMRIEITSFGFGHGPVPEAEMVLDLRKHFRDPHKRTGFRKLTARDQEVRDVVAATPGILQVVAAAVTMAQSYAMGPEADTNPFRIAVGCVGGRHRAPATAEMLENALVAAQFHVSLTHRDLDREVLESGRDADRTQAYAEVIERALDSLLDELDDEDELDVSVAAENAAGALVHAGY
;
A
#
# COMPACT_ATOMS: atom_id res chain seq x y z
N MET A 1 -2.67 33.42 -3.13
CA MET A 1 -3.04 32.09 -3.63
C MET A 1 -2.49 31.98 -5.04
N GLN A 2 -1.72 30.93 -5.33
CA GLN A 2 -1.16 30.65 -6.65
C GLN A 2 -2.30 30.27 -7.61
N SER A 3 -2.21 30.67 -8.87
CA SER A 3 -3.22 30.39 -9.92
C SER A 3 -3.22 28.94 -10.39
N MET A 4 -2.05 28.28 -10.35
CA MET A 4 -1.92 26.88 -10.77
C MET A 4 -2.73 25.94 -9.86
N ARG A 5 -3.52 25.07 -10.51
CA ARG A 5 -4.25 23.98 -9.83
C ARG A 5 -3.36 22.76 -9.75
N ILE A 6 -3.39 22.06 -8.62
CA ILE A 6 -2.68 20.80 -8.40
C ILE A 6 -3.67 19.68 -8.15
N GLU A 7 -3.53 18.58 -8.86
CA GLU A 7 -4.37 17.39 -8.71
C GLU A 7 -3.49 16.23 -8.23
N ILE A 8 -3.77 15.70 -7.04
CA ILE A 8 -3.02 14.60 -6.45
C ILE A 8 -3.87 13.32 -6.53
N THR A 9 -3.30 12.25 -7.08
CA THR A 9 -3.92 10.92 -7.06
C THR A 9 -3.01 9.92 -6.35
N SER A 10 -3.47 9.38 -5.22
CA SER A 10 -2.79 8.25 -4.59
C SER A 10 -3.30 6.92 -5.17
N PHE A 11 -2.41 5.96 -5.40
CA PHE A 11 -2.79 4.70 -6.04
C PHE A 11 -1.91 3.50 -5.64
N GLY A 12 -2.39 2.30 -6.00
CA GLY A 12 -1.70 1.03 -5.90
C GLY A 12 -1.26 0.51 -7.27
N PHE A 13 0.04 0.30 -7.46
CA PHE A 13 0.60 -0.29 -8.69
C PHE A 13 0.06 -1.70 -8.98
N GLY A 14 -0.40 -2.44 -7.95
CA GLY A 14 -0.98 -3.76 -8.16
C GLY A 14 -2.45 -3.75 -8.57
N HIS A 15 -3.12 -2.59 -8.61
CA HIS A 15 -4.53 -2.48 -9.03
C HIS A 15 -4.69 -1.95 -10.46
N GLY A 16 -3.62 -1.47 -11.10
CA GLY A 16 -3.69 -0.95 -12.46
C GLY A 16 -2.52 -0.04 -12.81
N PRO A 17 -2.53 0.56 -14.02
CA PRO A 17 -1.48 1.46 -14.47
C PRO A 17 -1.38 2.72 -13.60
N VAL A 18 -0.27 3.45 -13.75
CA VAL A 18 -0.08 4.76 -13.12
C VAL A 18 -1.14 5.73 -13.65
N PRO A 19 -1.82 6.53 -12.80
CA PRO A 19 -2.68 7.63 -13.25
C PRO A 19 -1.92 8.62 -14.14
N GLU A 20 -2.63 9.36 -14.99
CA GLU A 20 -2.04 10.47 -15.75
C GLU A 20 -1.42 11.50 -14.79
N ALA A 21 -0.13 11.78 -14.97
CA ALA A 21 0.61 12.70 -14.12
C ALA A 21 1.85 13.26 -14.80
N GLU A 22 2.19 14.52 -14.51
CA GLU A 22 3.50 15.09 -14.84
C GLU A 22 4.57 14.69 -13.83
N MET A 23 4.18 14.38 -12.58
CA MET A 23 5.09 13.88 -11.53
C MET A 23 4.57 12.59 -10.89
N VAL A 24 5.43 11.57 -10.81
CA VAL A 24 5.12 10.29 -10.16
C VAL A 24 6.07 10.05 -8.99
N LEU A 25 5.50 9.86 -7.80
CA LEU A 25 6.23 9.49 -6.58
C LEU A 25 6.06 7.99 -6.31
N ASP A 26 7.06 7.17 -6.68
CA ASP A 26 7.04 5.72 -6.45
C ASP A 26 7.62 5.34 -5.07
N LEU A 27 6.74 4.94 -4.17
CA LEU A 27 7.08 4.60 -2.79
C LEU A 27 7.26 3.09 -2.54
N ARG A 28 7.30 2.26 -3.59
CA ARG A 28 7.26 0.78 -3.44
C ARG A 28 8.50 0.21 -2.76
N LYS A 29 9.69 0.63 -3.22
CA LYS A 29 10.96 -0.05 -2.91
C LYS A 29 11.71 0.59 -1.74
N HIS A 30 11.85 1.91 -1.72
CA HIS A 30 12.72 2.61 -0.78
C HIS A 30 12.06 2.98 0.56
N PHE A 31 10.73 2.97 0.62
CA PHE A 31 9.97 3.44 1.79
C PHE A 31 9.11 2.33 2.40
N ARG A 32 9.58 1.08 2.33
CA ARG A 32 8.87 -0.05 2.96
C ARG A 32 9.19 -0.06 4.44
N ASP A 33 8.16 -0.11 5.30
CA ASP A 33 8.37 -0.37 6.73
C ASP A 33 9.03 -1.76 6.90
N PRO A 34 10.23 -1.83 7.50
CA PRO A 34 10.89 -3.12 7.77
C PRO A 34 10.18 -3.90 8.88
N HIS A 35 9.38 -3.25 9.72
CA HIS A 35 8.68 -3.88 10.83
C HIS A 35 7.33 -4.42 10.36
N LYS A 36 7.19 -5.74 10.32
CA LYS A 36 5.89 -6.40 10.10
C LYS A 36 5.06 -6.33 11.37
N ARG A 37 4.24 -5.29 11.50
CA ARG A 37 3.26 -5.20 12.59
C ARG A 37 2.05 -6.07 12.26
N THR A 38 1.71 -6.99 13.15
CA THR A 38 0.50 -7.81 13.05
C THR A 38 -0.74 -6.91 13.03
N GLY A 39 -1.73 -7.21 12.20
CA GLY A 39 -2.98 -6.42 12.11
C GLY A 39 -2.93 -5.18 11.19
N PHE A 40 -1.74 -4.65 10.86
CA PHE A 40 -1.61 -3.46 9.99
C PHE A 40 -2.19 -3.66 8.59
N ARG A 41 -2.28 -4.90 8.13
CA ARG A 41 -2.71 -5.23 6.77
C ARG A 41 -4.13 -4.76 6.45
N LYS A 42 -5.02 -4.74 7.45
CA LYS A 42 -6.43 -4.34 7.28
C LYS A 42 -6.64 -2.84 7.44
N LEU A 43 -5.71 -2.15 8.11
CA LEU A 43 -5.73 -0.69 8.27
C LEU A 43 -5.52 0.03 6.93
N THR A 44 -5.69 1.33 6.95
CA THR A 44 -5.51 2.24 5.82
C THR A 44 -4.95 3.58 6.30
N ALA A 45 -4.67 4.50 5.39
CA ALA A 45 -4.30 5.88 5.76
C ALA A 45 -5.40 6.66 6.51
N ARG A 46 -6.63 6.14 6.60
CA ARG A 46 -7.66 6.70 7.50
C ARG A 46 -7.28 6.52 8.97
N ASP A 47 -6.51 5.49 9.28
CA ASP A 47 -6.10 5.13 10.62
C ASP A 47 -4.84 5.92 11.03
N GLN A 48 -4.91 6.58 12.18
CA GLN A 48 -3.81 7.43 12.67
C GLN A 48 -2.49 6.65 12.79
N GLU A 49 -2.55 5.40 13.23
CA GLU A 49 -1.37 4.55 13.39
C GLU A 49 -0.61 4.34 12.07
N VAL A 50 -1.33 4.19 10.95
CA VAL A 50 -0.73 4.09 9.62
C VAL A 50 -0.05 5.40 9.24
N ARG A 51 -0.70 6.53 9.47
CA ARG A 51 -0.14 7.85 9.16
C ARG A 51 1.13 8.12 9.96
N ASP A 52 1.13 7.80 11.25
CA ASP A 52 2.28 7.99 12.12
C ASP A 52 3.48 7.14 11.68
N VAL A 53 3.25 5.88 11.33
CA VAL A 53 4.31 4.99 10.81
C VAL A 53 4.87 5.50 9.49
N VAL A 54 4.00 5.94 8.57
CA VAL A 54 4.46 6.46 7.26
C VAL A 54 5.23 7.78 7.45
N ALA A 55 4.75 8.70 8.29
CA ALA A 55 5.44 9.96 8.58
C ALA A 55 6.80 9.74 9.26
N ALA A 56 6.92 8.72 10.11
CA ALA A 56 8.17 8.33 10.76
C ALA A 56 9.15 7.60 9.82
N THR A 57 8.72 7.19 8.62
CA THR A 57 9.60 6.49 7.67
C THR A 57 10.67 7.45 7.14
N PRO A 58 11.97 7.14 7.32
CA PRO A 58 13.05 8.00 6.85
C PRO A 58 12.93 8.35 5.36
N GLY A 59 13.05 9.63 5.04
CA GLY A 59 12.99 10.13 3.67
C GLY A 59 11.60 10.57 3.19
N ILE A 60 10.50 10.14 3.83
CA ILE A 60 9.14 10.51 3.39
C ILE A 60 8.92 12.02 3.46
N LEU A 61 9.28 12.67 4.58
CA LEU A 61 9.14 14.11 4.72
C LEU A 61 10.02 14.89 3.72
N GLN A 62 11.20 14.36 3.39
CA GLN A 62 12.09 14.95 2.39
C GLN A 62 11.50 14.83 0.98
N VAL A 63 10.85 13.72 0.65
CA VAL A 63 10.12 13.55 -0.62
C VAL A 63 8.98 14.56 -0.71
N VAL A 64 8.20 14.75 0.35
CA VAL A 64 7.12 15.75 0.39
C VAL A 64 7.68 17.15 0.16
N ALA A 65 8.73 17.55 0.88
CA ALA A 65 9.35 18.86 0.72
C ALA A 65 9.90 19.09 -0.70
N ALA A 66 10.55 18.07 -1.29
CA ALA A 66 11.05 18.12 -2.65
C ALA A 66 9.91 18.25 -3.68
N ALA A 67 8.80 17.51 -3.49
CA ALA A 67 7.63 17.60 -4.35
C ALA A 67 6.98 18.99 -4.31
N VAL A 68 6.90 19.63 -3.13
CA VAL A 68 6.45 21.03 -3.01
C VAL A 68 7.37 21.96 -3.80
N THR A 69 8.68 21.80 -3.67
CA THR A 69 9.67 22.63 -4.39
C THR A 69 9.54 22.45 -5.91
N MET A 70 9.30 21.23 -6.38
CA MET A 70 9.02 20.97 -7.79
C MET A 70 7.72 21.64 -8.24
N ALA A 71 6.62 21.50 -7.49
CA ALA A 71 5.36 22.15 -7.82
C ALA A 71 5.49 23.69 -7.92
N GLN A 72 6.27 24.31 -7.03
CA GLN A 72 6.59 25.75 -7.12
C GLN A 72 7.35 26.10 -8.40
N SER A 73 8.23 25.21 -8.85
CA SER A 73 8.98 25.42 -10.10
C SER A 73 8.07 25.29 -11.33
N TYR A 74 7.16 24.32 -11.34
CA TYR A 74 6.13 24.18 -12.39
C TYR A 74 5.18 25.37 -12.45
N ALA A 75 4.85 25.97 -11.29
CA ALA A 75 4.02 27.16 -11.21
C ALA A 75 4.63 28.41 -11.88
N MET A 76 5.96 28.42 -12.09
CA MET A 76 6.65 29.48 -12.84
C MET A 76 6.64 29.23 -14.35
N GLY A 77 6.12 28.09 -14.79
CA GLY A 77 6.03 27.72 -16.21
C GLY A 77 4.98 28.53 -16.96
N PRO A 78 5.11 28.65 -18.29
CA PRO A 78 4.26 29.52 -19.11
C PRO A 78 2.78 29.10 -19.20
N GLU A 79 2.45 27.86 -18.85
CA GLU A 79 1.09 27.29 -18.93
C GLU A 79 0.46 26.98 -17.55
N ALA A 80 1.07 27.47 -16.47
CA ALA A 80 0.64 27.19 -15.09
C ALA A 80 -0.82 27.62 -14.81
N ASP A 81 -1.31 28.65 -15.50
CA ASP A 81 -2.66 29.19 -15.31
C ASP A 81 -3.73 28.43 -16.09
N THR A 82 -3.34 27.67 -17.10
CA THR A 82 -4.26 26.97 -18.02
C THR A 82 -4.38 25.50 -17.73
N ASN A 83 -3.28 24.85 -17.35
CA ASN A 83 -3.20 23.40 -17.18
C ASN A 83 -2.96 23.04 -15.70
N PRO A 84 -3.68 22.06 -15.13
CA PRO A 84 -3.38 21.57 -13.80
C PRO A 84 -2.05 20.81 -13.80
N PHE A 85 -1.31 20.89 -12.69
CA PHE A 85 -0.15 20.05 -12.43
C PHE A 85 -0.57 18.81 -11.63
N ARG A 86 -0.39 17.63 -12.21
CA ARG A 86 -0.88 16.36 -11.68
C ARG A 86 0.24 15.55 -11.07
N ILE A 87 -0.02 15.04 -9.87
CA ILE A 87 0.93 14.28 -9.08
C ILE A 87 0.33 12.91 -8.75
N ALA A 88 0.97 11.84 -9.20
CA ALA A 88 0.59 10.48 -8.84
C ALA A 88 1.50 9.95 -7.73
N VAL A 89 0.92 9.51 -6.60
CA VAL A 89 1.66 8.95 -5.47
C VAL A 89 1.36 7.46 -5.36
N GLY A 90 2.35 6.61 -5.59
CA GLY A 90 2.15 5.18 -5.78
C GLY A 90 2.82 4.30 -4.73
N CYS A 91 2.11 3.29 -4.23
CA CYS A 91 2.70 2.18 -3.49
C CYS A 91 2.15 0.85 -4.03
N VAL A 92 2.44 -0.30 -3.40
CA VAL A 92 2.01 -1.60 -3.96
C VAL A 92 0.47 -1.71 -4.01
N GLY A 93 -0.18 -1.61 -2.85
CA GLY A 93 -1.64 -1.77 -2.73
C GLY A 93 -2.44 -0.48 -2.61
N GLY A 94 -1.81 0.69 -2.57
CA GLY A 94 -2.55 1.97 -2.54
C GLY A 94 -3.31 2.29 -1.24
N ARG A 95 -3.11 1.54 -0.15
CA ARG A 95 -3.87 1.69 1.11
C ARG A 95 -3.12 2.38 2.26
N HIS A 96 -1.78 2.38 2.25
CA HIS A 96 -0.94 2.87 3.35
C HIS A 96 -0.05 4.05 2.92
N ARG A 97 1.16 3.74 2.44
CA ARG A 97 2.22 4.72 2.13
C ARG A 97 1.79 5.79 1.13
N ALA A 98 1.14 5.38 0.04
CA ALA A 98 0.69 6.29 -1.00
C ALA A 98 -0.35 7.29 -0.48
N PRO A 99 -1.52 6.88 0.04
CA PRO A 99 -2.53 7.82 0.51
C PRO A 99 -2.03 8.68 1.69
N ALA A 100 -1.30 8.11 2.66
CA ALA A 100 -0.75 8.92 3.77
C ALA A 100 0.27 9.97 3.29
N THR A 101 1.13 9.64 2.33
CA THR A 101 2.09 10.62 1.76
C THR A 101 1.38 11.66 0.90
N ALA A 102 0.31 11.29 0.20
CA ALA A 102 -0.51 12.22 -0.58
C ALA A 102 -1.24 13.23 0.31
N GLU A 103 -1.79 12.81 1.46
CA GLU A 103 -2.37 13.71 2.47
C GLU A 103 -1.33 14.69 3.05
N MET A 104 -0.11 14.21 3.34
CA MET A 104 0.99 15.09 3.78
C MET A 104 1.35 16.13 2.70
N LEU A 105 1.40 15.70 1.44
CA LEU A 105 1.71 16.57 0.31
C LEU A 105 0.60 17.60 0.05
N GLU A 106 -0.67 17.21 0.12
CA GLU A 106 -1.81 18.12 0.02
C GLU A 106 -1.70 19.24 1.05
N ASN A 107 -1.54 18.88 2.32
CA ASN A 107 -1.41 19.85 3.42
C ASN A 107 -0.23 20.82 3.19
N ALA A 108 0.92 20.31 2.75
CA ALA A 108 2.09 21.13 2.49
C ALA A 108 1.89 22.09 1.29
N LEU A 109 1.21 21.66 0.24
CA LEU A 109 0.90 22.48 -0.93
C LEU A 109 -0.18 23.54 -0.64
N VAL A 110 -1.20 23.19 0.15
CA VAL A 110 -2.21 24.15 0.64
C VAL A 110 -1.53 25.22 1.50
N ALA A 111 -0.61 24.84 2.40
CA ALA A 111 0.18 25.79 3.17
C ALA A 111 1.04 26.70 2.26
N ALA A 112 1.57 26.16 1.16
CA ALA A 112 2.26 26.89 0.11
C ALA A 112 1.33 27.70 -0.83
N GLN A 113 0.05 27.83 -0.48
CA GLN A 113 -0.96 28.66 -1.16
C GLN A 113 -1.39 28.16 -2.54
N PHE A 114 -1.27 26.87 -2.84
CA PHE A 114 -1.82 26.26 -4.05
C PHE A 114 -3.29 25.85 -3.89
N HIS A 115 -4.01 25.79 -5.01
CA HIS A 115 -5.29 25.10 -5.10
C HIS A 115 -5.06 23.61 -5.32
N VAL A 116 -5.43 22.77 -4.36
CA VAL A 116 -5.15 21.33 -4.41
C VAL A 116 -6.45 20.53 -4.37
N SER A 117 -6.51 19.46 -5.17
CA SER A 117 -7.50 18.39 -5.03
C SER A 117 -6.78 17.06 -4.80
N LEU A 118 -7.32 16.22 -3.92
CA LEU A 118 -6.77 14.92 -3.59
C LEU A 118 -7.80 13.82 -3.85
N THR A 119 -7.38 12.77 -4.56
CA THR A 119 -8.18 11.56 -4.81
C THR A 119 -7.39 10.32 -4.40
N HIS A 120 -8.04 9.43 -3.65
CA HIS A 120 -7.47 8.13 -3.32
C HIS A 120 -8.11 7.02 -4.16
N ARG A 121 -7.46 6.64 -5.26
CA ARG A 121 -8.02 5.68 -6.24
C ARG A 121 -8.29 4.31 -5.65
N ASP A 122 -7.38 3.82 -4.80
CA ASP A 122 -7.32 2.41 -4.39
C ASP A 122 -7.41 2.21 -2.87
N LEU A 123 -7.76 3.24 -2.09
CA LEU A 123 -7.79 3.17 -0.61
C LEU A 123 -8.76 2.10 -0.09
N ASP A 124 -9.91 1.99 -0.74
CA ASP A 124 -11.01 1.07 -0.40
C ASP A 124 -10.96 -0.24 -1.19
N ARG A 125 -9.90 -0.47 -1.98
CA ARG A 125 -9.72 -1.74 -2.70
C ARG A 125 -9.33 -2.86 -1.74
N GLU A 126 -9.55 -4.09 -2.20
CA GLU A 126 -9.14 -5.29 -1.48
C GLU A 126 -7.63 -5.32 -1.24
N VAL A 127 -7.23 -5.98 -0.16
CA VAL A 127 -5.82 -6.18 0.13
C VAL A 127 -5.22 -7.12 -0.91
N LEU A 128 -4.23 -6.63 -1.65
CA LEU A 128 -3.43 -7.50 -2.53
C LEU A 128 -2.71 -8.58 -1.72
N GLU A 129 -2.83 -9.82 -2.16
CA GLU A 129 -1.98 -10.90 -1.69
C GLU A 129 -0.54 -10.64 -2.14
N SER A 130 0.41 -10.82 -1.22
CA SER A 130 1.83 -10.71 -1.55
C SER A 130 2.35 -12.08 -1.96
N GLY A 131 3.33 -12.14 -2.87
CA GLY A 131 3.99 -13.43 -3.20
C GLY A 131 4.57 -14.13 -1.96
N ARG A 132 4.95 -13.35 -0.93
CA ARG A 132 5.36 -13.90 0.37
C ARG A 132 4.22 -14.59 1.12
N ASP A 133 2.96 -14.21 0.91
CA ASP A 133 1.83 -14.88 1.53
C ASP A 133 1.63 -16.25 0.89
N ALA A 134 1.72 -16.33 -0.45
CA ALA A 134 1.71 -17.60 -1.17
C ALA A 134 2.86 -18.53 -0.71
N ASP A 135 4.10 -18.02 -0.65
CA ASP A 135 5.25 -18.79 -0.16
C ASP A 135 5.03 -19.33 1.26
N ARG A 136 4.35 -18.56 2.13
CA ARG A 136 4.07 -18.95 3.51
C ARG A 136 2.90 -19.91 3.63
N THR A 137 1.84 -19.70 2.84
CA THR A 137 0.71 -20.62 2.77
C THR A 137 1.23 -21.99 2.35
N GLN A 138 2.08 -22.07 1.32
CA GLN A 138 2.71 -23.31 0.91
C GLN A 138 3.56 -23.91 2.04
N ALA A 139 4.46 -23.13 2.65
CA ALA A 139 5.30 -23.61 3.74
C ALA A 139 4.50 -24.10 4.97
N TYR A 140 3.37 -23.47 5.29
CA TYR A 140 2.48 -23.88 6.38
C TYR A 140 1.67 -25.12 6.01
N ALA A 141 1.17 -25.20 4.77
CA ALA A 141 0.45 -26.38 4.28
C ALA A 141 1.34 -27.63 4.39
N GLU A 142 2.59 -27.56 3.93
CA GLU A 142 3.55 -28.67 4.03
C GLU A 142 3.83 -29.12 5.47
N VAL A 143 3.75 -28.21 6.45
CA VAL A 143 3.94 -28.56 7.87
C VAL A 143 2.67 -29.18 8.46
N ILE A 144 1.51 -28.63 8.12
CA ILE A 144 0.21 -29.10 8.61
C ILE A 144 -0.12 -30.48 8.03
N GLU A 145 0.13 -30.69 6.73
CA GLU A 145 -0.09 -31.97 6.04
C GLU A 145 0.71 -33.08 6.70
N ARG A 146 2.02 -32.88 6.93
CA ARG A 146 2.87 -33.84 7.66
C ARG A 146 2.37 -34.15 9.07
N ALA A 147 1.81 -33.17 9.77
CA ALA A 147 1.27 -33.37 11.11
C ALA A 147 -0.04 -34.16 11.09
N LEU A 148 -0.92 -33.89 10.12
CA LEU A 148 -2.19 -34.59 9.94
C LEU A 148 -1.98 -36.03 9.48
N ASP A 149 -1.08 -36.28 8.52
CA ASP A 149 -0.72 -37.65 8.10
C ASP A 149 -0.24 -38.49 9.28
N SER A 150 0.66 -37.92 10.11
CA SER A 150 1.15 -38.63 11.31
C SER A 150 0.06 -38.92 12.34
N LEU A 151 -0.99 -38.11 12.42
CA LEU A 151 -2.10 -38.33 13.35
C LEU A 151 -3.12 -39.33 12.79
N LEU A 152 -3.33 -39.33 11.48
CA LEU A 152 -4.23 -40.25 10.79
C LEU A 152 -3.62 -41.65 10.69
N ASP A 153 -2.31 -41.80 10.54
CA ASP A 153 -1.62 -43.10 10.64
C ASP A 153 -1.86 -43.81 12.00
N GLU A 154 -2.17 -43.05 13.06
CA GLU A 154 -2.50 -43.58 14.39
C GLU A 154 -4.00 -43.91 14.56
N LEU A 155 -4.85 -43.43 13.65
CA LEU A 155 -6.31 -43.56 13.69
C LEU A 155 -6.75 -44.41 12.49
N ASP A 156 -7.04 -45.69 12.75
CA ASP A 156 -7.47 -46.73 11.79
C ASP A 156 -8.87 -46.44 11.14
N ASP A 157 -9.14 -45.20 10.74
CA ASP A 157 -10.44 -44.73 10.21
C ASP A 157 -10.37 -44.47 8.69
N GLU A 158 -11.23 -45.17 7.93
CA GLU A 158 -11.33 -45.12 6.46
C GLU A 158 -12.16 -43.95 5.90
N ASP A 159 -12.30 -42.83 6.61
CA ASP A 159 -12.88 -41.63 6.03
C ASP A 159 -11.75 -40.83 5.32
N GLU A 160 -11.73 -40.88 3.99
CA GLU A 160 -10.81 -40.17 3.08
C GLU A 160 -10.89 -38.65 3.30
N LEU A 161 -10.24 -38.15 4.35
CA LEU A 161 -9.98 -36.75 4.54
C LEU A 161 -8.85 -36.36 3.57
N ASP A 162 -9.14 -35.49 2.61
CA ASP A 162 -8.11 -34.96 1.72
C ASP A 162 -7.20 -34.02 2.54
N VAL A 163 -6.13 -34.61 3.08
CA VAL A 163 -5.19 -33.95 3.99
C VAL A 163 -4.55 -32.74 3.32
N SER A 164 -4.29 -32.81 2.02
CA SER A 164 -3.70 -31.72 1.25
C SER A 164 -4.62 -30.50 1.22
N VAL A 165 -5.92 -30.71 0.94
CA VAL A 165 -6.93 -29.65 0.90
C VAL A 165 -7.19 -29.08 2.30
N ALA A 166 -7.23 -29.94 3.33
CA ALA A 166 -7.39 -29.49 4.72
C ALA A 166 -6.19 -28.63 5.17
N ALA A 167 -4.97 -29.03 4.80
CA ALA A 167 -3.74 -28.32 5.13
C ALA A 167 -3.65 -26.95 4.43
N GLU A 168 -3.94 -26.88 3.13
CA GLU A 168 -3.97 -25.61 2.37
C GLU A 168 -4.97 -24.62 2.96
N ASN A 169 -6.18 -25.08 3.29
CA ASN A 169 -7.22 -24.23 3.89
C ASN A 169 -6.79 -23.69 5.26
N ALA A 170 -6.24 -24.54 6.12
CA ALA A 170 -5.75 -24.14 7.44
C ALA A 170 -4.56 -23.17 7.34
N ALA A 171 -3.61 -23.43 6.42
CA ALA A 171 -2.48 -22.56 6.15
C ALA A 171 -2.91 -21.17 5.67
N GLY A 172 -3.85 -21.12 4.71
CA GLY A 172 -4.43 -19.88 4.21
C GLY A 172 -5.10 -19.07 5.32
N ALA A 173 -5.83 -19.73 6.22
CA ALA A 173 -6.46 -19.07 7.36
C ALA A 173 -5.44 -18.47 8.34
N LEU A 174 -4.32 -19.15 8.60
CA LEU A 174 -3.24 -18.65 9.46
C LEU A 174 -2.57 -17.41 8.85
N VAL A 175 -2.22 -17.46 7.56
CA VAL A 175 -1.61 -16.32 6.86
C VAL A 175 -2.58 -15.14 6.81
N HIS A 176 -3.88 -15.38 6.59
CA HIS A 176 -4.91 -14.34 6.64
C HIS A 176 -5.07 -13.72 8.03
N ALA A 177 -4.93 -14.52 9.09
CA ALA A 177 -4.90 -14.05 10.48
C ALA A 177 -3.60 -13.31 10.85
N GLY A 178 -2.61 -13.29 9.94
CA GLY A 178 -1.36 -12.55 10.10
C GLY A 178 -0.26 -13.33 10.80
N TYR A 179 -0.42 -14.65 10.95
CA TYR A 179 0.63 -15.54 11.45
C TYR A 179 1.70 -15.77 10.44
#